data_AF-A0A350AKA5-F1
#
_entry.id   AF-A0A350AKA5-F1
#
_cell.length_a   1.000
_cell.length_b   1.000
_cell.length_c   1.000
_cell.angle_alpha   90.00
_cell.angle_beta   90.00
_cell.angle_gamma   90.00
#
_symmetry.space_group_name_H-M   'P 1'
#
loop_
_entity.id
_entity.type
_entity.pdbx_description
1 polymer ?
#
loop_
_entity_poly.entity_id
_entity_poly.type
_entity_poly.pdbx_seq_one_letter_code
_entity_poly.pdbx_strand_id
1 'polypeptide(L)'
;MTITYKEMTTIHKDLLSFLKRNSHVGLELQLLLFWGRHPQAKLSLYSIASALDTARINLRHAIKSLVEKNILIEKENSNGLITYSLSENAEIQKHITVLGKLDWSEFKTLERELQEEAFAA
;
A
#
# COMPACT_ATOMS: atom_id res chain seq x y z
N MET A 1 4.42 7.16 25.61
CA MET A 1 3.06 7.57 25.22
C MET A 1 2.26 6.29 25.09
N THR A 2 1.34 6.02 26.01
CA THR A 2 0.59 4.76 26.07
C THR A 2 -0.67 4.90 25.21
N ILE A 3 -0.73 4.20 24.09
CA ILE A 3 -1.92 4.16 23.23
C ILE A 3 -3.00 3.37 23.98
N THR A 4 -4.21 3.92 24.05
CA THR A 4 -5.33 3.23 24.71
C THR A 4 -5.92 2.16 23.79
N TYR A 5 -6.52 1.10 24.37
CA TYR A 5 -7.16 0.02 23.60
C TYR A 5 -8.21 0.56 22.59
N LYS A 6 -8.97 1.57 23.00
CA LYS A 6 -9.98 2.22 22.15
C LYS A 6 -9.36 2.91 20.93
N GLU A 7 -8.25 3.63 21.11
CA GLU A 7 -7.53 4.27 19.99
C GLU A 7 -6.98 3.23 19.01
N MET A 8 -6.44 2.12 19.51
CA MET A 8 -5.93 1.04 18.68
C MET A 8 -7.04 0.43 17.80
N THR A 9 -8.23 0.22 18.37
CA THR A 9 -9.40 -0.28 17.60
C THR A 9 -9.89 0.71 16.55
N THR A 10 -9.82 2.02 16.81
CA THR A 10 -10.19 3.05 15.82
C THR A 10 -9.17 3.11 14.67
N ILE A 11 -7.88 3.11 14.99
CA ILE A 11 -6.80 3.11 13.99
C ILE A 11 -6.92 1.89 13.06
N HIS A 12 -7.22 0.71 13.62
CA HIS A 12 -7.42 -0.51 12.85
C HIS A 12 -8.61 -0.40 11.88
N LYS A 13 -9.76 0.07 12.37
CA LYS A 13 -10.97 0.26 11.53
C LYS A 13 -10.76 1.29 10.43
N ASP A 14 -10.07 2.38 10.73
CA ASP A 14 -9.75 3.43 9.76
C ASP A 14 -8.83 2.88 8.67
N LEU A 15 -7.78 2.14 9.05
CA LEU A 15 -6.88 1.46 8.11
C LEU A 15 -7.63 0.45 7.23
N LEU A 16 -8.46 -0.39 7.83
CA LEU A 16 -9.26 -1.38 7.10
C LEU A 16 -10.19 -0.69 6.08
N SER A 17 -10.85 0.40 6.48
CA SER A 17 -11.72 1.20 5.61
C SER A 17 -10.95 1.89 4.49
N PHE A 18 -9.73 2.36 4.77
CA PHE A 18 -8.83 2.90 3.75
C PHE A 18 -8.47 1.82 2.73
N LEU A 19 -8.05 0.64 3.18
CA LEU A 19 -7.63 -0.47 2.32
C LEU A 19 -8.79 -0.97 1.46
N LYS A 20 -9.98 -1.17 2.02
CA LYS A 20 -11.19 -1.57 1.27
C LYS A 20 -11.50 -0.66 0.08
N ARG A 21 -11.29 0.65 0.23
CA ARG A 21 -11.56 1.64 -0.84
C ARG A 21 -10.46 1.70 -1.89
N ASN A 22 -9.23 1.31 -1.53
CA ASN A 22 -8.04 1.68 -2.28
C ASN A 22 -7.19 0.50 -2.75
N SER A 23 -7.35 -0.68 -2.15
CA SER A 23 -6.56 -1.86 -2.45
C SER A 23 -7.41 -3.11 -2.33
N HIS A 24 -7.42 -3.89 -3.39
CA HIS A 24 -7.85 -5.27 -3.29
C HIS A 24 -6.67 -6.13 -2.83
N VAL A 25 -6.97 -7.28 -2.21
CA VAL A 25 -5.99 -8.26 -1.71
C VAL A 25 -4.94 -8.63 -2.78
N GLY A 26 -3.79 -9.16 -2.36
CA GLY A 26 -2.72 -9.57 -3.27
C GLY A 26 -1.72 -8.45 -3.58
N LEU A 27 -1.43 -8.20 -4.85
CA LEU A 27 -0.30 -7.35 -5.27
C LEU A 27 -0.45 -5.88 -4.88
N GLU A 28 -1.65 -5.30 -4.93
CA GLU A 28 -1.86 -3.91 -4.47
C GLU A 28 -1.53 -3.78 -2.99
N LEU A 29 -1.99 -4.72 -2.15
CA LEU A 29 -1.71 -4.70 -0.71
C LEU A 29 -0.22 -4.85 -0.42
N GLN A 30 0.48 -5.73 -1.16
CA GLN A 30 1.93 -5.88 -1.05
C GLN A 30 2.68 -4.61 -1.45
N LEU A 31 2.23 -3.90 -2.49
CA LEU A 31 2.79 -2.62 -2.90
C LEU A 31 2.56 -1.55 -1.81
N LEU A 32 1.36 -1.47 -1.24
CA LEU A 32 1.10 -0.54 -0.14
C LEU A 32 1.99 -0.83 1.08
N LEU A 33 2.18 -2.11 1.43
CA LEU A 33 3.09 -2.51 2.49
C LEU A 33 4.55 -2.13 2.17
N PHE A 34 4.98 -2.32 0.92
CA PHE A 34 6.31 -1.93 0.46
C PHE A 34 6.58 -0.44 0.69
N TRP A 35 5.69 0.45 0.24
CA TRP A 35 5.84 1.88 0.50
C TRP A 35 5.57 2.27 1.96
N GLY A 36 4.79 1.49 2.71
CA GLY A 36 4.67 1.65 4.16
C GLY A 36 6.00 1.48 4.88
N ARG A 37 6.82 0.53 4.42
CA ARG A 37 8.16 0.28 4.96
C ARG A 37 9.22 1.22 4.36
N HIS A 38 8.99 1.72 3.16
CA HIS A 38 9.92 2.58 2.42
C HIS A 38 9.22 3.83 1.86
N PRO A 39 8.72 4.74 2.71
CA PRO A 39 7.85 5.85 2.26
C PRO A 39 8.55 6.85 1.35
N GLN A 40 9.87 6.95 1.42
CA GLN A 40 10.69 7.84 0.57
C GLN A 40 11.14 7.17 -0.74
N ALA A 41 10.78 5.90 -0.98
CA ALA A 41 11.20 5.17 -2.17
C ALA A 41 10.60 5.79 -3.44
N LYS A 42 11.49 6.10 -4.39
CA LYS A 42 11.16 6.52 -5.75
C LYS A 42 11.80 5.53 -6.72
N LEU A 43 11.00 4.64 -7.29
CA LEU A 43 11.51 3.47 -8.00
C LEU A 43 10.85 3.27 -9.35
N SER A 44 11.61 2.73 -10.31
CA SER A 44 11.06 2.29 -11.59
C SER A 44 10.24 1.01 -11.43
N LEU A 45 9.35 0.72 -12.38
CA LEU A 45 8.61 -0.55 -12.40
C LEU A 45 9.55 -1.77 -12.38
N TYR A 46 10.72 -1.65 -13.02
CA TYR A 46 11.72 -2.73 -13.03
C TYR A 46 12.30 -2.97 -11.64
N SER A 47 12.66 -1.90 -10.93
CA SER A 47 13.20 -1.98 -9.57
C SER A 47 12.18 -2.55 -8.59
N ILE A 48 10.90 -2.18 -8.73
CA ILE A 48 9.80 -2.70 -7.89
C ILE A 48 9.59 -4.19 -8.17
N ALA A 49 9.56 -4.60 -9.44
CA ALA A 49 9.44 -6.01 -9.83
C ALA A 49 10.55 -6.87 -9.22
N SER A 50 11.78 -6.37 -9.26
CA SER A 50 12.93 -7.04 -8.65
C SER A 50 12.83 -7.10 -7.12
N ALA A 51 12.33 -6.04 -6.47
CA ALA A 51 12.20 -5.99 -5.01
C ALA A 51 11.10 -6.92 -4.48
N LEU A 52 10.05 -7.15 -5.27
CA LEU A 52 8.92 -8.01 -4.91
C LEU A 52 9.01 -9.42 -5.49
N ASP A 53 10.13 -9.78 -6.12
CA ASP A 53 10.35 -11.07 -6.80
C ASP A 53 9.14 -11.47 -7.69
N THR A 54 8.70 -10.54 -8.54
CA THR A 54 7.50 -10.73 -9.36
C THR A 54 7.70 -10.23 -10.79
N ALA A 55 6.96 -10.79 -11.74
CA ALA A 55 7.03 -10.37 -13.12
C ALA A 55 6.42 -8.97 -13.30
N ARG A 56 7.09 -8.11 -14.09
CA ARG A 56 6.64 -6.74 -14.38
C ARG A 56 5.20 -6.67 -14.92
N ILE A 57 4.80 -7.66 -15.72
CA ILE A 57 3.45 -7.72 -16.30
C ILE A 57 2.37 -7.81 -15.21
N ASN A 58 2.67 -8.49 -14.11
CA ASN A 58 1.75 -8.64 -12.98
C ASN A 58 1.60 -7.33 -12.21
N LEU A 59 2.66 -6.50 -12.16
CA LEU A 59 2.63 -5.21 -11.46
C LEU A 59 1.97 -4.09 -12.25
N ARG A 60 1.94 -4.17 -13.58
CA ARG A 60 1.47 -3.05 -14.42
C ARG A 60 0.06 -2.60 -14.05
N HIS A 61 -0.85 -3.55 -13.85
CA HIS A 61 -2.24 -3.24 -13.49
C HIS A 61 -2.35 -2.66 -12.09
N ALA A 62 -1.68 -3.26 -11.10
CA ALA A 62 -1.69 -2.81 -9.71
C ALA A 62 -1.09 -1.41 -9.56
N ILE A 63 0.08 -1.15 -10.16
CA ILE A 63 0.72 0.17 -10.15
C ILE A 63 -0.19 1.21 -10.81
N LYS A 64 -0.77 0.91 -11.98
CA LYS A 64 -1.67 1.82 -12.69
C LYS A 64 -2.88 2.18 -11.82
N SER A 65 -3.53 1.19 -11.20
CA SER A 65 -4.66 1.39 -10.28
C SER A 65 -4.28 2.30 -9.10
N LEU A 66 -3.11 2.07 -8.48
CA LEU A 66 -2.64 2.91 -7.37
C LEU A 66 -2.29 4.35 -7.81
N VAL A 67 -1.83 4.55 -9.05
CA VAL A 67 -1.63 5.88 -9.63
C VAL A 67 -2.96 6.57 -9.90
N GLU A 68 -3.95 5.88 -10.48
CA GLU A 68 -5.30 6.41 -10.72
C GLU A 68 -6.01 6.82 -9.42
N LYS A 69 -5.73 6.13 -8.31
CA LYS A 69 -6.21 6.45 -6.96
C LYS A 69 -5.41 7.56 -6.26
N ASN A 70 -4.42 8.15 -6.91
CA ASN A 70 -3.49 9.16 -6.36
C ASN A 70 -2.72 8.69 -5.10
N ILE A 71 -2.55 7.38 -4.95
CA ILE A 71 -1.74 6.79 -3.86
C ILE A 71 -0.27 6.79 -4.25
N LEU A 72 0.01 6.44 -5.50
CA LEU A 72 1.33 6.58 -6.10
C LEU A 72 1.33 7.74 -7.09
N ILE A 73 2.45 8.43 -7.15
CA ILE A 73 2.70 9.49 -8.12
C ILE A 73 3.68 8.95 -9.15
N GLU A 74 3.26 8.97 -10.40
CA GLU A 74 4.12 8.70 -11.55
C GLU A 74 4.90 9.98 -11.91
N LYS A 75 6.22 9.87 -12.05
CA LYS A 75 7.09 10.94 -12.55
C LYS A 75 8.05 10.39 -13.59
N GLU A 76 8.04 11.02 -14.76
CA GLU A 76 9.04 10.83 -15.80
C GLU A 76 10.22 11.79 -15.56
N ASN A 77 11.44 11.31 -15.69
CA ASN A 77 12.64 12.14 -15.62
C ASN A 77 13.10 12.60 -17.02
N SER A 78 14.14 13.45 -17.08
CA SER A 78 14.70 13.97 -18.34
C SER A 78 15.17 12.90 -19.33
N ASN A 79 15.38 11.68 -18.86
CA ASN A 79 15.90 10.56 -19.67
C ASN A 79 14.78 9.59 -20.09
N GLY A 80 13.50 9.96 -19.88
CA GLY A 80 12.35 9.13 -20.20
C GLY A 80 12.11 7.96 -19.24
N LEU A 81 12.82 7.91 -18.11
CA LEU A 81 12.60 6.86 -17.11
C LEU A 81 11.43 7.26 -16.21
N ILE A 82 10.40 6.42 -16.21
CA ILE A 82 9.26 6.53 -15.32
C ILE A 82 9.60 5.95 -13.94
N THR A 83 9.25 6.69 -12.90
CA THR A 83 9.40 6.32 -11.50
C THR A 83 8.11 6.53 -10.74
N TYR A 84 7.91 5.73 -9.70
CA TYR A 84 6.74 5.76 -8.82
C TYR A 84 7.18 6.05 -7.39
N SER A 85 6.48 6.97 -6.74
CA SER A 85 6.68 7.30 -5.33
C SER A 85 5.35 7.43 -4.60
N LEU A 86 5.37 7.29 -3.27
CA LEU A 86 4.19 7.54 -2.45
C LEU A 86 3.72 9.00 -2.58
N SER A 87 2.41 9.20 -2.56
CA SER A 87 1.78 10.52 -2.56
C SER A 87 2.15 11.36 -1.33
N GLU A 88 2.23 12.68 -1.53
CA GLU A 88 2.43 13.67 -0.45
C GLU A 88 1.12 13.96 0.33
N ASN A 89 0.01 13.34 -0.07
CA ASN A 89 -1.26 13.46 0.64
C ASN A 89 -1.15 12.90 2.07
N ALA A 90 -1.34 13.77 3.07
CA ALA A 90 -1.19 13.43 4.48
C ALA A 90 -2.09 12.28 4.95
N GLU A 91 -3.32 12.19 4.43
CA GLU A 91 -4.25 11.13 4.80
C GLU A 91 -3.80 9.78 4.26
N ILE A 92 -3.26 9.73 3.03
CA ILE A 92 -2.68 8.52 2.45
C ILE A 92 -1.45 8.10 3.26
N GLN A 93 -0.54 9.05 3.54
CA GLN A 93 0.69 8.75 4.29
C GLN A 93 0.39 8.23 5.70
N LYS A 94 -0.62 8.77 6.38
CA LYS A 94 -1.06 8.28 7.69
C LYS A 94 -1.39 6.79 7.64
N HIS A 95 -2.24 6.37 6.71
CA HIS A 95 -2.65 4.96 6.59
C HIS A 95 -1.51 4.04 6.17
N ILE A 96 -0.71 4.47 5.18
CA ILE A 96 0.42 3.69 4.68
C ILE A 96 1.52 3.54 5.73
N THR A 97 1.73 4.57 6.56
CA THR A 97 2.66 4.51 7.71
C THR A 97 2.18 3.52 8.77
N VAL A 98 0.88 3.48 9.07
CA VAL A 98 0.32 2.49 10.01
C VAL A 98 0.51 1.09 9.44
N LEU A 99 0.17 0.88 8.16
CA LEU A 99 0.37 -0.40 7.48
C LEU A 99 1.83 -0.89 7.52
N GLY A 100 2.78 0.02 7.31
CA GLY A 100 4.22 -0.29 7.34
C GLY A 100 4.76 -0.69 8.71
N LYS A 101 4.04 -0.35 9.79
CA LYS A 101 4.41 -0.68 11.17
C LYS A 101 3.86 -2.01 11.65
N LEU A 102 2.91 -2.61 10.93
CA LEU A 102 2.33 -3.90 11.30
C LEU A 102 3.40 -4.98 11.26
N ASP A 103 3.42 -5.80 12.30
CA ASP A 103 4.17 -7.04 12.26
C ASP A 103 3.51 -8.06 11.32
N TRP A 104 4.18 -9.19 11.10
CA TRP A 104 3.68 -10.20 10.16
C TRP A 104 2.34 -10.82 10.60
N SER A 105 2.12 -10.97 11.91
CA SER A 105 0.89 -11.54 12.46
C SER A 105 -0.28 -10.57 12.34
N GLU A 106 -0.05 -9.29 12.62
CA GLU A 106 -1.03 -8.21 12.44
C GLU A 106 -1.39 -8.04 10.96
N PHE A 107 -0.38 -8.04 10.08
CA PHE A 107 -0.59 -7.98 8.64
C PHE A 107 -1.41 -9.17 8.13
N LYS A 108 -1.11 -10.40 8.59
CA LYS A 108 -1.88 -11.60 8.20
C LYS A 108 -3.31 -11.58 8.69
N THR A 109 -3.54 -11.03 9.88
CA THR A 109 -4.89 -10.84 10.43
C THR A 109 -5.67 -9.85 9.56
N LEU A 110 -5.06 -8.71 9.21
CA LEU A 110 -5.66 -7.71 8.33
C LEU A 110 -5.94 -8.25 6.92
N GLU A 111 -5.01 -9.01 6.35
CA GLU A 111 -5.17 -9.65 5.04
C GLU A 111 -6.38 -10.61 5.03
N ARG A 112 -6.54 -11.40 6.11
CA ARG A 112 -7.68 -12.30 6.28
C ARG A 112 -9.01 -11.52 6.39
N GLU A 113 -9.05 -10.46 7.20
CA GLU A 113 -10.26 -9.62 7.34
C GLU A 113 -10.69 -9.01 6.00
N LEU A 114 -9.73 -8.58 5.17
CA LEU A 114 -9.99 -8.08 3.82
C LEU A 114 -10.53 -9.18 2.88
N GLN A 115 -10.08 -10.43 3.05
CA GLN A 115 -10.55 -11.57 2.25
C GLN A 115 -11.95 -12.01 2.67
N GLU A 116 -12.20 -12.23 3.95
CA GLU A 116 -13.48 -12.73 4.49
C GLU A 116 -14.65 -11.82 4.10
N GLU A 117 -14.44 -10.50 4.12
CA GLU A 117 -15.47 -9.56 3.69
C GLU A 117 -15.63 -9.44 2.17
N ALA A 118 -14.56 -9.69 1.39
CA ALA A 118 -14.67 -9.73 -0.07
C ALA A 118 -15.51 -10.91 -0.57
N PHE A 119 -15.63 -11.98 0.22
CA PHE A 119 -16.49 -13.14 -0.07
C PHE A 119 -17.92 -12.98 0.47
N ALA A 120 -18.18 -11.99 1.32
CA ALA A 120 -19.50 -11.72 1.90
C ALA A 120 -20.31 -10.65 1.15
N ALA A 121 -19.68 -9.94 0.20
CA ALA A 121 -20.28 -8.90 -0.65
C ALA A 121 -20.60 -9.43 -2.05
#